data_AF-A0A7S4ERR1-F1
#
_entry.id   AF-A0A7S4ERR1-F1
#
_cell.length_a   1.000
_cell.length_b   1.000
_cell.length_c   1.000
_cell.angle_alpha   90.00
_cell.angle_beta   90.00
_cell.angle_gamma   90.00
#
_symmetry.space_group_name_H-M   'P 1'
#
loop_
_entity.id
_entity.type
_entity.pdbx_description
1 polymer ?
#
loop_
_entity_poly.entity_id
_entity_poly.type
_entity_poly.pdbx_seq_one_letter_code
_entity_poly.pdbx_strand_id
1 'polypeptide(L)'
;AALPPALRDALAPFQREGVDFIVRRNGRALLADDMGLGKTVQAIAALAVYRADWPALIITPTSARLPWRHELCRWLELPRNAVLVVSSANDLHGAHDTAMAEAREDADAKARQKVQPNARGRPAISRETRPVLRGKARAGA
;
A
#
# COMPACT_ATOMS: atom_id res chain seq x y z
N ALA A 1 6.09 5.37 -9.10
CA ALA A 1 6.32 4.42 -8.00
C ALA A 1 7.35 3.39 -8.42
N ALA A 2 8.13 2.85 -7.48
CA ALA A 2 9.16 1.84 -7.78
C ALA A 2 8.54 0.44 -7.83
N LEU A 3 8.87 -0.34 -8.87
CA LEU A 3 8.48 -1.75 -8.95
C LEU A 3 9.11 -2.55 -7.80
N PRO A 4 8.41 -3.57 -7.24
CA PRO A 4 9.01 -4.55 -6.33
C PRO A 4 10.28 -5.14 -6.95
N PRO A 5 11.41 -5.27 -6.19
CA PRO A 5 12.68 -5.72 -6.75
C PRO A 5 12.59 -7.07 -7.46
N ALA A 6 11.92 -8.06 -6.85
CA ALA A 6 11.75 -9.39 -7.44
C ALA A 6 11.01 -9.36 -8.78
N LEU A 7 9.97 -8.53 -8.90
CA LEU A 7 9.24 -8.35 -10.16
C LEU A 7 10.10 -7.63 -11.19
N ARG A 8 10.80 -6.57 -10.78
CA ARG A 8 11.70 -5.83 -11.67
C ARG A 8 12.74 -6.76 -12.27
N ASP A 9 13.41 -7.56 -11.45
CA ASP A 9 14.51 -8.43 -11.85
C ASP A 9 14.06 -9.61 -12.71
N ALA A 10 12.82 -10.05 -12.56
CA ALA A 10 12.22 -11.09 -13.41
C ALA A 10 11.86 -10.62 -14.83
N LEU A 11 11.71 -9.31 -15.07
CA LEU A 11 11.34 -8.80 -16.40
C LEU A 11 12.53 -8.85 -17.37
N ALA A 12 12.30 -9.46 -18.53
CA ALA A 12 13.21 -9.39 -19.67
C ALA A 12 13.35 -7.95 -20.19
N PRO A 13 14.44 -7.58 -20.90
CA PRO A 13 14.65 -6.21 -21.37
C PRO A 13 13.47 -5.64 -22.18
N PHE A 14 12.94 -6.39 -23.15
CA PHE A 14 11.78 -5.95 -23.95
C PHE A 14 10.50 -5.77 -23.12
N GLN A 15 10.34 -6.55 -22.05
CA GLN A 15 9.19 -6.42 -21.16
C GLN A 15 9.27 -5.13 -20.34
N ARG A 16 10.48 -4.72 -19.93
CA ARG A 16 10.69 -3.42 -19.24
C ARG A 16 10.38 -2.26 -20.16
N GLU A 17 10.79 -2.34 -21.43
CA GLU A 17 10.43 -1.34 -22.44
C GLU A 17 8.90 -1.25 -22.63
N GLY A 18 8.20 -2.39 -22.63
CA GLY A 18 6.73 -2.45 -22.66
C GLY A 18 6.09 -1.77 -21.43
N VAL A 19 6.61 -2.02 -20.23
CA VAL A 19 6.16 -1.34 -19.00
C VAL A 19 6.39 0.17 -19.10
N ASP A 20 7.58 0.60 -19.50
CA ASP A 20 7.91 2.02 -19.68
C ASP A 20 7.05 2.68 -20.76
N PHE A 21 6.68 1.94 -21.80
CA PHE A 21 5.75 2.40 -22.84
C PHE A 21 4.35 2.71 -22.27
N ILE A 22 3.84 1.84 -21.39
CA ILE A 22 2.55 2.01 -20.70
C ILE A 22 2.61 3.20 -19.74
N VAL A 23 3.68 3.28 -18.92
CA VAL A 23 3.83 4.33 -17.91
C VAL A 23 3.93 5.72 -18.55
N ARG A 24 4.71 5.85 -19.64
CA ARG A 24 4.82 7.11 -20.41
C ARG A 24 3.50 7.57 -21.04
N ARG A 25 2.50 6.70 -21.14
CA ARG A 25 1.15 7.00 -21.65
C ARG A 25 0.09 7.02 -20.56
N ASN A 26 0.49 7.23 -19.31
CA ASN A 26 -0.41 7.30 -18.16
C ASN A 26 -1.33 6.06 -18.06
N GLY A 27 -0.78 4.87 -18.35
CA GLY A 27 -1.50 3.61 -18.23
C GLY A 27 -2.29 3.22 -19.48
N ARG A 28 -2.33 4.07 -20.51
CA ARG A 28 -3.13 3.86 -21.72
C ARG A 28 -2.28 3.29 -22.85
N ALA A 29 -2.32 1.97 -23.04
CA ALA A 29 -1.54 1.28 -24.07
C ALA A 29 -2.19 -0.05 -24.48
N LEU A 30 -1.85 -0.50 -25.68
CA LEU A 30 -2.15 -1.84 -26.19
C LEU A 30 -0.85 -2.65 -26.27
N LEU A 31 -0.74 -3.72 -25.48
CA LEU A 31 0.35 -4.68 -25.60
C LEU A 31 -0.05 -5.77 -26.60
N ALA A 32 0.59 -5.76 -27.77
CA ALA A 32 0.29 -6.68 -28.87
C ALA A 32 1.45 -7.65 -29.18
N ASP A 33 2.32 -7.90 -28.20
CA ASP A 33 3.42 -8.87 -28.34
C ASP A 33 2.90 -10.28 -28.65
N ASP A 34 3.77 -11.12 -29.22
CA ASP A 34 3.45 -12.53 -29.50
C ASP A 34 3.01 -13.32 -28.25
N MET A 35 2.30 -14.40 -28.52
CA MET A 35 1.82 -15.34 -27.50
C MET A 35 3.02 -15.94 -26.75
N GLY A 36 2.96 -16.00 -25.42
CA GLY A 36 4.04 -16.56 -24.59
C GLY A 36 5.11 -15.56 -24.12
N LEU A 37 5.16 -14.33 -24.67
CA LEU A 37 6.15 -13.31 -24.27
C LEU A 37 5.89 -12.63 -22.92
N GLY A 38 4.96 -13.13 -22.11
CA GLY A 38 4.73 -12.63 -20.75
C GLY A 38 4.00 -11.28 -20.66
N LYS A 39 2.99 -11.05 -21.52
CA LYS A 39 2.16 -9.83 -21.45
C LYS A 39 1.48 -9.65 -20.08
N THR A 40 1.13 -10.74 -19.40
CA THR A 40 0.54 -10.70 -18.05
C THR A 40 1.51 -10.10 -17.03
N VAL A 41 2.78 -10.53 -17.01
CA VAL A 41 3.76 -10.00 -16.05
C VAL A 41 4.09 -8.53 -16.34
N GLN A 42 4.12 -8.14 -17.63
CA GLN A 42 4.24 -6.72 -18.03
C GLN A 42 3.06 -5.89 -17.50
N ALA A 43 1.82 -6.37 -17.67
CA ALA A 43 0.63 -5.67 -17.20
C ALA A 43 0.61 -5.54 -15.66
N ILE A 44 1.02 -6.59 -14.93
CA ILE A 44 1.14 -6.57 -13.47
C ILE A 44 2.21 -5.57 -13.02
N ALA A 45 3.36 -5.53 -13.70
CA ALA A 45 4.40 -4.55 -13.41
C ALA A 45 3.89 -3.12 -13.65
N ALA A 46 3.20 -2.86 -14.76
CA ALA A 46 2.58 -1.56 -15.00
C ALA A 46 1.57 -1.23 -13.88
N LEU A 47 0.73 -2.17 -13.46
CA LEU A 47 -0.24 -1.99 -12.37
C LEU A 47 0.43 -1.64 -11.04
N ALA A 48 1.60 -2.20 -10.74
CA ALA A 48 2.38 -1.91 -9.55
C ALA A 48 2.88 -0.46 -9.52
N VAL A 49 3.13 0.16 -10.67
CA VAL A 49 3.52 1.58 -10.76
C VAL A 49 2.39 2.50 -10.29
N TYR A 50 1.13 2.10 -10.53
CA TYR A 50 -0.08 2.83 -10.17
C TYR A 50 -0.67 2.39 -8.82
N ARG A 51 0.14 1.81 -7.92
CA ARG A 51 -0.35 1.25 -6.65
C ARG A 51 -1.13 2.24 -5.77
N ALA A 52 -0.80 3.53 -5.90
CA ALA A 52 -1.47 4.63 -5.18
C ALA A 52 -2.91 4.90 -5.68
N ASP A 53 -3.23 4.50 -6.92
CA ASP A 53 -4.52 4.74 -7.57
C ASP A 53 -5.49 3.55 -7.43
N TRP A 54 -5.12 2.51 -6.67
CA TRP A 54 -5.95 1.33 -6.46
C TRP A 54 -7.21 1.68 -5.64
N PRO A 55 -8.35 1.00 -5.87
CA PRO A 55 -8.51 -0.35 -6.41
C PRO A 55 -8.36 -0.49 -7.94
N ALA A 56 -7.95 -1.68 -8.39
CA ALA A 56 -7.75 -2.02 -9.80
C ALA A 56 -8.77 -3.05 -10.30
N LEU A 57 -9.28 -2.86 -11.53
CA LEU A 57 -10.18 -3.81 -12.19
C LEU A 57 -9.47 -4.48 -13.37
N ILE A 58 -9.46 -5.82 -13.37
CA ILE A 58 -8.93 -6.63 -14.46
C ILE A 58 -10.08 -7.42 -15.08
N ILE A 59 -10.29 -7.24 -16.38
CA ILE A 59 -11.30 -7.95 -17.16
C ILE A 59 -10.59 -9.00 -18.01
N THR A 60 -11.02 -10.25 -17.89
CA THR A 60 -10.39 -11.38 -18.57
C THR A 60 -11.40 -12.51 -18.82
N PRO A 61 -11.18 -13.39 -19.82
CA PRO A 61 -12.01 -14.58 -20.00
C PRO A 61 -12.05 -15.45 -18.75
N THR A 62 -13.12 -16.22 -18.58
CA THR A 62 -13.33 -17.08 -17.39
C THR A 62 -12.13 -17.97 -17.09
N SER A 63 -11.52 -18.58 -18.11
CA SER A 63 -10.36 -19.47 -17.98
C SER A 63 -9.10 -18.78 -17.43
N ALA A 64 -8.99 -17.45 -17.58
CA ALA A 64 -7.81 -16.69 -17.19
C ALA A 64 -7.93 -16.06 -15.79
N ARG A 65 -9.12 -16.05 -15.16
CA ARG A 65 -9.33 -15.40 -13.85
C ARG A 65 -8.43 -15.94 -12.74
N LEU A 66 -8.34 -17.26 -12.60
CA LEU A 66 -7.50 -17.89 -11.57
C LEU A 66 -6.00 -17.73 -11.85
N PRO A 67 -5.50 -17.92 -13.09
CA PRO A 67 -4.15 -17.55 -13.47
C PRO A 67 -3.80 -16.10 -13.11
N TRP A 68 -4.66 -15.12 -13.42
CA TRP A 68 -4.44 -13.73 -13.05
C TRP A 68 -4.32 -13.52 -11.54
N ARG A 69 -5.24 -14.12 -10.75
CA ARG A 69 -5.15 -14.06 -9.28
C ARG A 69 -3.83 -14.63 -8.78
N HIS A 70 -3.40 -15.77 -9.30
CA HIS A 70 -2.15 -16.41 -8.89
C HIS A 70 -0.94 -15.52 -9.18
N GLU A 71 -0.83 -14.99 -10.39
CA GLU A 71 0.26 -14.10 -10.80
C GLU A 71 0.28 -12.80 -9.98
N LEU A 72 -0.88 -12.20 -9.68
CA LEU A 72 -0.98 -11.01 -8.83
C LEU A 72 -0.47 -11.28 -7.41
N CYS A 73 -0.96 -12.36 -6.77
CA CYS A 73 -0.51 -12.73 -5.43
C CYS A 73 1.00 -13.05 -5.40
N ARG A 74 1.52 -13.69 -6.46
CA ARG A 74 2.94 -14.03 -6.58
C ARG A 74 3.83 -12.80 -6.74
N TRP A 75 3.55 -11.95 -7.73
CA TRP A 75 4.46 -10.86 -8.12
C TRP A 75 4.34 -9.62 -7.25
N LEU A 76 3.16 -9.39 -6.67
CA LEU A 76 2.89 -8.23 -5.82
C LEU A 76 2.78 -8.61 -4.34
N GLU A 77 3.07 -9.87 -4.00
CA GLU A 77 3.03 -10.40 -2.62
C GLU A 77 1.71 -10.11 -1.91
N LEU A 78 0.61 -10.08 -2.66
CA LEU A 78 -0.71 -9.78 -2.12
C LEU A 78 -1.27 -10.99 -1.36
N PRO A 79 -1.92 -10.76 -0.21
CA PRO A 79 -2.68 -11.83 0.43
C PRO A 79 -3.87 -12.21 -0.46
N ARG A 80 -4.30 -13.48 -0.38
CA ARG A 80 -5.34 -14.01 -1.28
C ARG A 80 -6.68 -13.26 -1.20
N ASN A 81 -7.01 -12.68 -0.04
CA ASN A 81 -8.23 -11.89 0.16
C ASN A 81 -8.14 -10.50 -0.49
N ALA A 82 -6.94 -9.97 -0.78
CA ALA A 82 -6.80 -8.70 -1.48
C ALA A 82 -7.16 -8.77 -2.97
N VAL A 83 -7.37 -9.98 -3.53
CA VAL A 83 -7.76 -10.18 -4.93
C VAL A 83 -9.11 -10.89 -5.02
N LEU A 84 -10.15 -10.10 -5.26
CA LEU A 84 -11.50 -10.60 -5.50
C LEU A 84 -11.64 -11.16 -6.92
N VAL A 85 -12.09 -12.42 -7.02
CA VAL A 85 -12.45 -13.04 -8.31
C VAL A 85 -13.96 -13.15 -8.40
N VAL A 86 -14.56 -12.35 -9.29
CA VAL A 86 -16.01 -12.35 -9.52
C VAL A 86 -16.36 -13.41 -10.58
N SER A 87 -17.14 -14.41 -10.19
CA SER A 87 -17.64 -15.47 -11.07
C SER A 87 -19.13 -15.34 -11.35
N SER A 88 -19.88 -14.76 -10.40
CA SER A 88 -21.32 -14.48 -10.50
C SER A 88 -21.67 -13.11 -9.90
N ALA A 89 -22.88 -12.62 -10.19
CA ALA A 89 -23.41 -11.41 -9.57
C ALA A 89 -23.55 -11.52 -8.04
N ASN A 90 -23.65 -12.75 -7.50
CA ASN A 90 -23.74 -12.98 -6.07
C ASN A 90 -22.41 -12.70 -5.35
N ASP A 91 -21.28 -12.90 -6.04
CA ASP A 91 -19.95 -12.72 -5.44
C ASP A 91 -19.65 -11.25 -5.12
N LEU A 92 -20.29 -10.31 -5.83
CA LEU A 92 -20.19 -8.87 -5.58
C LEU A 92 -20.82 -8.47 -4.24
N HIS A 93 -21.92 -9.11 -3.85
CA HIS A 93 -22.61 -8.80 -2.60
C HIS A 93 -21.80 -9.27 -1.39
N GLY A 94 -21.31 -10.52 -1.40
CA GLY A 94 -20.50 -11.05 -0.30
C GLY A 94 -19.15 -10.34 -0.13
N ALA A 95 -18.56 -9.87 -1.23
CA ALA A 95 -17.31 -9.12 -1.17
C ALA A 95 -17.45 -7.74 -0.51
N HIS A 96 -18.57 -7.04 -0.75
CA HIS A 96 -18.87 -5.78 -0.06
C HIS A 96 -19.01 -6.00 1.45
N ASP A 97 -19.69 -7.07 1.86
CA ASP A 97 -19.90 -7.39 3.28
C ASP A 97 -18.59 -7.80 3.98
N THR A 98 -17.73 -8.56 3.28
CA THR A 98 -16.43 -9.02 3.81
C THR A 98 -15.44 -7.87 3.89
N ALA A 99 -15.33 -7.03 2.85
CA ALA A 99 -14.45 -5.86 2.84
C ALA A 99 -14.86 -4.83 3.91
N MET A 100 -16.17 -4.65 4.16
CA MET A 100 -16.67 -3.80 5.24
C MET A 100 -16.40 -4.39 6.63
N ALA A 101 -16.39 -5.71 6.79
CA ALA A 101 -16.04 -6.39 8.04
C ALA A 101 -14.53 -6.30 8.33
N GLU A 102 -13.68 -6.58 7.34
CA GLU A 102 -12.21 -6.49 7.48
C GLU A 102 -11.77 -5.03 7.72
N ALA A 103 -12.36 -4.04 7.03
CA ALA A 103 -12.07 -2.63 7.27
C ALA A 103 -12.49 -2.15 8.67
N ARG A 104 -13.56 -2.73 9.24
CA ARG A 104 -13.97 -2.49 10.63
C ARG A 104 -12.98 -3.13 11.61
N GLU A 105 -12.53 -4.35 11.34
CA GLU A 105 -11.56 -5.05 12.20
C GLU A 105 -10.19 -4.36 12.22
N ASP A 106 -9.70 -3.88 11.08
CA ASP A 106 -8.46 -3.09 10.99
C ASP A 106 -8.58 -1.72 11.69
N ALA A 107 -9.76 -1.09 11.63
CA ALA A 107 -10.05 0.14 12.36
C ALA A 107 -10.10 -0.12 13.88
N ASP A 108 -10.73 -1.22 14.30
CA ASP A 108 -10.82 -1.64 15.71
C ASP A 108 -9.46 -2.08 16.27
N ALA A 109 -8.63 -2.75 15.46
CA ALA A 109 -7.26 -3.13 15.82
C ALA A 109 -6.37 -1.89 16.02
N LYS A 110 -6.48 -0.90 15.12
CA LYS A 110 -5.80 0.41 15.27
C LYS A 110 -6.32 1.21 16.47
N ALA A 111 -7.61 1.11 16.79
CA ALA A 111 -8.20 1.74 17.97
C ALA A 111 -7.68 1.09 19.28
N ARG A 112 -7.60 -0.25 19.32
CA ARG A 112 -7.03 -1.00 20.46
C ARG A 112 -5.54 -0.72 20.67
N GLN A 113 -4.79 -0.55 19.59
CA GLN A 113 -3.36 -0.25 19.68
C GLN A 113 -3.06 1.18 20.17
N LYS A 114 -4.02 2.11 20.07
CA LYS A 114 -3.92 3.47 20.64
C LYS A 114 -4.19 3.55 22.15
N VAL A 115 -4.69 2.48 22.77
CA VAL A 115 -4.96 2.42 24.22
C VAL A 115 -3.84 1.61 24.90
N GLN A 116 -2.66 2.20 25.02
CA GLN A 116 -1.71 1.79 26.06
C GLN A 116 -1.81 2.78 27.22
N PRO A 117 -2.07 2.33 28.47
CA PRO A 117 -2.03 3.20 29.62
C PRO A 117 -0.59 3.67 29.81
N ASN A 118 -0.38 4.98 29.99
CA ASN A 118 0.92 5.44 30.46
C ASN A 118 1.15 4.78 31.83
N ALA A 119 2.16 3.92 31.90
CA ALA A 119 2.70 3.44 33.14
C ALA A 119 3.84 4.39 33.51
N ARG A 120 3.53 5.44 34.29
CA ARG A 120 4.47 6.08 35.23
C ARG A 120 3.77 7.15 36.06
N GLY A 121 3.06 6.69 37.10
CA GLY A 121 2.80 7.53 38.26
C GLY A 121 4.09 7.76 39.04
N ARG A 122 4.74 8.91 38.84
CA ARG A 122 5.58 9.58 39.84
C ARG A 122 5.57 11.09 39.57
N PRO A 123 5.21 11.95 40.53
CA PRO A 123 5.43 13.38 40.38
C PRO A 123 6.93 13.65 40.51
N ALA A 124 7.50 14.37 39.53
CA ALA A 124 8.84 14.94 39.64
C ALA A 124 8.80 16.10 40.63
N ILE A 125 9.46 15.95 41.77
CA ILE A 125 9.72 17.05 42.70
C ILE A 125 10.81 17.92 42.08
N SER A 126 10.41 18.95 41.32
CA SER A 126 11.33 19.98 40.85
C SER A 126 11.81 20.80 42.05
N ARG A 127 13.07 20.64 42.43
CA ARG A 127 13.75 21.60 43.31
C ARG A 127 13.96 22.89 42.54
N GLU A 128 13.18 23.92 42.86
CA GLU A 128 13.47 25.29 42.46
C GLU A 128 14.82 25.72 43.05
N THR A 129 15.84 25.80 42.20
CA THR A 129 17.02 26.63 42.48
C THR A 129 16.69 28.06 42.08
N ARG A 130 16.41 28.91 43.08
CA ARG A 130 16.24 30.36 42.91
C ARG A 130 17.47 30.98 42.23
N PRO A 131 17.31 31.86 41.24
CA PRO A 131 18.43 32.60 40.69
C PRO A 131 18.83 33.75 41.65
N VAL A 132 20.13 33.86 41.90
CA VAL A 132 20.75 34.98 42.62
C VAL A 132 20.68 36.22 41.72
N LEU A 133 19.87 37.21 42.10
CA LEU A 133 19.84 38.52 41.45
C LEU A 133 21.02 39.36 41.94
N ARG A 134 22.01 39.57 41.05
CA ARG A 134 22.98 40.67 41.15
C ARG A 134 22.45 41.85 40.35
N GLY A 135 22.11 42.95 41.02
CA GLY A 135 21.83 44.25 40.43
C GLY A 135 22.52 45.35 41.24
N LYS A 136 23.51 46.00 40.63
CA LYS A 136 24.32 47.08 41.19
C LYS A 136 23.59 48.44 41.09
N ALA A 137 23.85 49.26 42.12
CA ALA A 137 24.18 50.69 42.08
C ALA A 137 23.10 51.80 42.12
N ARG A 138 23.27 52.64 43.17
CA ARG A 138 23.39 54.12 43.21
C ARG A 138 22.17 55.01 43.57
N ALA A 139 22.38 55.71 44.70
CA ALA A 139 22.42 57.18 44.91
C ALA A 139 21.15 57.97 45.31
N GLY A 140 21.37 58.89 46.27
CA GLY A 140 20.49 59.98 46.74
C GLY A 140 20.02 59.74 48.18
N ALA A 141 20.25 60.60 49.18
CA ALA A 141 20.72 61.98 49.27
C ALA A 141 21.44 62.17 50.63
#